data_AF-A0A1F8N5I8-F1
#
_entry.id   AF-A0A1F8N5I8-F1
#
_cell.length_a   1.000
_cell.length_b   1.000
_cell.length_c   1.000
_cell.angle_alpha   90.00
_cell.angle_beta   90.00
_cell.angle_gamma   90.00
#
_symmetry.space_group_name_H-M   'P 1'
#
loop_
_entity.id
_entity.type
_entity.pdbx_description
1 polymer ?
#
loop_
_entity_poly.entity_id
_entity_poly.type
_entity_poly.pdbx_seq_one_letter_code
_entity_poly.pdbx_strand_id
1 'polypeptide(L)'
;MSDKLRWPTFWTLVVVFVLIICLFAIPAFGERLGGSLWFLSPLALFCLLGIALIIFTVRGGLSGWLKKFFILTGASAAGVLVSVLLHNLVYGLFAHFAGADFWNGGDEFFFFIMALVVCPLGFLVGVVGAIVSGARSLKSAP
;
A
#
# COMPACT_ATOMS: atom_id res chain seq x y z
N MET A 1 4.40 22.50 9.79
CA MET A 1 5.30 21.96 8.73
C MET A 1 4.70 20.74 8.03
N SER A 2 4.02 19.83 8.75
CA SER A 2 3.36 18.63 8.20
C SER A 2 2.40 18.91 7.04
N ASP A 3 1.69 20.04 7.07
CA ASP A 3 0.64 20.34 6.10
C ASP A 3 1.14 20.52 4.66
N LYS A 4 2.36 21.09 4.51
CA LYS A 4 3.00 21.30 3.22
C LYS A 4 3.55 20.00 2.63
N LEU A 5 3.82 18.99 3.47
CA LEU A 5 4.47 17.74 3.06
C LEU A 5 3.48 16.63 2.68
N ARG A 6 2.18 16.77 3.03
CA ARG A 6 1.14 15.76 2.70
C ARG A 6 0.99 15.52 1.20
N TRP A 7 0.83 16.58 0.42
CA TRP A 7 0.64 16.48 -1.03
C TRP A 7 1.86 15.91 -1.77
N PRO A 8 3.10 16.36 -1.47
CA PRO A 8 4.30 15.70 -2.00
C PRO A 8 4.35 14.22 -1.64
N THR A 9 4.13 13.86 -0.37
CA THR A 9 4.15 12.45 0.09
C THR A 9 3.10 11.61 -0.65
N PHE A 10 1.90 12.16 -0.84
CA PHE A 10 0.82 11.54 -1.58
C PHE A 10 1.18 11.27 -3.04
N TRP A 11 1.72 12.27 -3.75
CA TRP A 11 2.12 12.07 -5.15
C TRP A 11 3.29 11.11 -5.30
N THR A 12 4.26 11.14 -4.37
CA THR A 12 5.33 10.13 -4.32
C THR A 12 4.77 8.72 -4.12
N LEU A 13 3.77 8.54 -3.24
CA LEU A 13 3.07 7.25 -3.08
C LEU A 13 2.42 6.78 -4.38
N VAL A 14 1.76 7.66 -5.12
CA VAL A 14 1.12 7.32 -6.40
C VAL A 14 2.19 6.87 -7.42
N VAL A 15 3.31 7.58 -7.52
CA VAL A 15 4.41 7.21 -8.42
C VAL A 15 4.99 5.84 -8.03
N VAL A 16 5.27 5.61 -6.74
CA VAL A 16 5.79 4.33 -6.25
C VAL A 16 4.80 3.19 -6.53
N PHE A 17 3.50 3.42 -6.35
CA PHE A 17 2.47 2.43 -6.67
C PHE A 17 2.48 2.04 -8.15
N VAL A 18 2.58 3.02 -9.05
CA VAL A 18 2.69 2.75 -10.50
C VAL A 18 3.96 1.96 -10.81
N LEU A 19 5.10 2.30 -10.19
CA LEU A 19 6.35 1.55 -10.35
C LEU A 19 6.22 0.10 -9.89
N ILE A 20 5.50 -0.14 -8.79
CA ILE A 20 5.19 -1.50 -8.31
C ILE A 20 4.35 -2.24 -9.36
N ILE A 21 3.28 -1.63 -9.89
CA ILE A 21 2.48 -2.26 -10.94
C ILE A 21 3.34 -2.60 -12.16
N CYS A 22 4.21 -1.69 -12.60
CA CYS A 22 5.11 -1.96 -13.73
C CYS A 22 6.07 -3.12 -13.43
N LEU A 23 6.60 -3.22 -12.21
CA LEU A 23 7.47 -4.31 -11.79
C LEU A 23 6.79 -5.68 -11.90
N PHE A 24 5.51 -5.77 -11.53
CA PHE A 24 4.74 -7.01 -11.60
C PHE A 24 4.17 -7.31 -12.99
N ALA A 25 3.80 -6.27 -13.77
CA ALA A 25 3.16 -6.43 -15.06
C ALA A 25 4.15 -6.67 -16.21
N ILE A 26 5.42 -6.28 -16.06
CA ILE A 26 6.42 -6.37 -17.13
C ILE A 26 7.47 -7.43 -16.73
N PRO A 27 7.50 -8.60 -17.41
CA PRO A 27 8.39 -9.71 -17.07
C PRO A 27 9.87 -9.31 -17.02
N ALA A 28 10.32 -8.44 -17.92
CA ALA A 28 11.70 -7.97 -17.98
C ALA A 28 12.18 -7.28 -16.68
N PHE A 29 11.29 -6.61 -15.95
CA PHE A 29 11.64 -6.02 -14.65
C PHE A 29 11.56 -7.05 -13.52
N GLY A 30 10.55 -7.93 -13.57
CA GLY A 30 10.38 -9.01 -12.60
C GLY A 30 11.54 -10.02 -12.62
N GLU A 31 11.99 -10.46 -13.79
CA GLU A 31 13.10 -11.40 -13.95
C GLU A 31 14.44 -10.82 -13.49
N ARG A 32 14.64 -9.50 -13.67
CA ARG A 32 15.89 -8.83 -13.31
C ARG A 32 16.08 -8.66 -11.80
N LEU A 33 14.98 -8.62 -11.05
CA LEU A 33 14.98 -8.46 -9.59
C LEU A 33 14.48 -9.72 -8.86
N GLY A 34 13.92 -10.69 -9.58
CA GLY A 34 13.39 -11.94 -9.07
C GLY A 34 14.46 -12.77 -8.36
N GLY A 35 14.12 -13.30 -7.20
CA GLY A 35 15.05 -14.05 -6.35
C GLY A 35 15.97 -13.19 -5.47
N SER A 36 15.91 -11.86 -5.58
CA SER A 36 16.67 -10.95 -4.71
C SER A 36 15.81 -10.23 -3.69
N LEU A 37 16.36 -9.98 -2.49
CA LEU A 37 15.71 -9.16 -1.45
C LEU A 37 15.40 -7.73 -1.94
N TRP A 38 16.15 -7.22 -2.92
CA TRP A 38 15.92 -5.91 -3.52
C TRP A 38 14.54 -5.77 -4.16
N PHE A 39 13.91 -6.88 -4.55
CA PHE A 39 12.54 -6.92 -5.04
C PHE A 39 11.51 -6.35 -4.04
N LEU A 40 11.80 -6.45 -2.73
CA LEU A 40 10.92 -5.93 -1.68
C LEU A 40 11.09 -4.42 -1.43
N SER A 41 12.15 -3.81 -1.95
CA SER A 41 12.46 -2.41 -1.67
C SER A 41 11.37 -1.41 -2.09
N PRO A 42 10.67 -1.57 -3.24
CA PRO A 42 9.58 -0.67 -3.59
C PRO A 42 8.38 -0.83 -2.64
N LEU A 43 8.07 -2.06 -2.22
CA LEU A 43 7.00 -2.35 -1.24
C LEU A 43 7.33 -1.74 0.13
N ALA A 44 8.59 -1.85 0.57
CA ALA A 44 9.04 -1.25 1.81
C ALA A 44 8.91 0.28 1.78
N LEU A 45 9.38 0.91 0.69
CA LEU A 45 9.24 2.35 0.49
C LEU A 45 7.76 2.77 0.46
N PHE A 46 6.90 2.00 -0.22
CA PHE A 46 5.47 2.25 -0.30
C PHE A 46 4.81 2.20 1.08
N CYS A 47 5.15 1.21 1.90
CA CYS A 47 4.68 1.10 3.27
C CYS A 47 5.14 2.29 4.13
N LEU A 48 6.42 2.63 4.09
CA LEU A 48 6.99 3.74 4.87
C LEU A 48 6.37 5.08 4.50
N LEU A 49 6.19 5.36 3.21
CA LEU A 49 5.50 6.56 2.75
C LEU A 49 4.01 6.55 3.15
N GLY A 50 3.36 5.38 3.14
CA GLY A 50 1.99 5.21 3.59
C GLY A 50 1.82 5.58 5.06
N ILE A 51 2.70 5.07 5.92
CA ILE A 51 2.77 5.41 7.35
C ILE A 51 3.04 6.91 7.53
N ALA A 52 4.01 7.46 6.79
CA ALA A 52 4.33 8.88 6.85
C ALA A 52 3.11 9.76 6.49
N LEU A 53 2.36 9.38 5.45
CA LEU A 53 1.14 10.07 5.03
C LEU A 53 0.07 10.04 6.13
N ILE A 54 -0.13 8.90 6.80
CA ILE A 54 -1.04 8.79 7.96
C ILE A 54 -0.60 9.74 9.07
N ILE A 55 0.68 9.70 9.45
CA ILE A 55 1.22 10.53 10.53
C ILE A 55 1.02 12.02 10.22
N PHE A 56 1.35 12.47 9.00
CA PHE A 56 1.15 13.87 8.60
C PHE A 56 -0.32 14.26 8.54
N THR A 57 -1.20 13.33 8.18
CA THR A 57 -2.65 13.57 8.12
C THR A 57 -3.26 13.69 9.51
N VAL A 58 -2.86 12.83 10.46
CA VAL A 58 -3.34 12.86 11.85
C VAL A 58 -2.81 14.08 12.59
N ARG A 59 -1.51 14.40 12.43
CA ARG A 59 -0.87 15.54 13.14
C ARG A 59 -1.19 16.90 12.52
N GLY A 60 -1.54 16.95 11.24
CA GLY A 60 -1.76 18.20 10.50
C GLY A 60 -3.17 18.80 10.60
N GLY A 61 -3.95 18.45 11.63
CA GLY A 61 -5.27 19.04 11.89
C GLY A 61 -6.32 18.84 10.79
N LEU A 62 -6.05 18.02 9.78
CA LEU A 62 -6.96 17.84 8.65
C LEU A 62 -8.25 17.18 9.14
N SER A 63 -9.39 17.68 8.71
CA SER A 63 -10.72 17.18 9.06
C SER A 63 -11.55 16.94 7.79
N GLY A 64 -12.69 16.27 7.94
CA GLY A 64 -13.60 15.97 6.83
C GLY A 64 -13.16 14.81 5.93
N TRP A 65 -13.71 14.78 4.71
CA TRP A 65 -13.55 13.67 3.76
C TRP A 65 -12.12 13.49 3.25
N LEU A 66 -11.40 14.59 3.02
CA LEU A 66 -10.00 14.52 2.55
C LEU A 66 -9.11 13.78 3.57
N LYS A 67 -9.37 13.92 4.88
CA LYS A 67 -8.65 13.19 5.92
C LYS A 67 -8.86 11.69 5.79
N LYS A 68 -10.11 11.27 5.60
CA LYS A 68 -10.47 9.85 5.46
C LYS A 68 -9.79 9.24 4.25
N PHE A 69 -9.74 9.95 3.12
CA PHE A 69 -9.09 9.46 1.90
C PHE A 69 -7.56 9.38 2.02
N PHE A 70 -6.91 10.34 2.68
CA PHE A 70 -5.47 10.24 2.95
C PHE A 70 -5.14 9.08 3.91
N ILE A 71 -5.94 8.88 4.96
CA ILE A 71 -5.78 7.74 5.85
C ILE A 71 -6.00 6.43 5.11
N LEU A 72 -7.05 6.33 4.28
CA LEU A 72 -7.31 5.15 3.46
C LEU A 72 -6.14 4.86 2.51
N THR A 73 -5.64 5.88 1.81
CA THR A 73 -4.47 5.76 0.92
C THR A 73 -3.25 5.23 1.66
N GLY A 74 -2.89 5.85 2.80
CA GLY A 74 -1.73 5.43 3.57
C GLY A 74 -1.90 4.05 4.24
N ALA A 75 -3.10 3.74 4.74
CA ALA A 75 -3.40 2.47 5.39
C ALA A 75 -3.41 1.32 4.38
N SER A 76 -3.97 1.54 3.19
CA SER A 76 -3.89 0.59 2.09
C SER A 76 -2.45 0.35 1.65
N ALA A 77 -1.61 1.39 1.58
CA ALA A 77 -0.21 1.24 1.23
C ALA A 77 0.59 0.43 2.26
N ALA A 78 0.41 0.74 3.55
CA ALA A 78 1.02 -0.04 4.63
C ALA A 78 0.48 -1.47 4.70
N GLY A 79 -0.82 -1.62 4.44
CA GLY A 79 -1.53 -2.90 4.44
C GLY A 79 -0.95 -3.91 3.46
N VAL A 80 -0.48 -3.48 2.28
CA VAL A 80 0.17 -4.40 1.32
C VAL A 80 1.34 -5.14 1.97
N LEU A 81 2.30 -4.42 2.54
CA LEU A 81 3.48 -5.05 3.14
C LEU A 81 3.11 -5.91 4.35
N VAL A 82 2.22 -5.40 5.21
CA VAL A 82 1.74 -6.15 6.38
C VAL A 82 1.07 -7.46 5.96
N SER A 83 0.22 -7.43 4.93
CA SER A 83 -0.43 -8.61 4.40
C SER A 83 0.56 -9.59 3.77
N VAL A 84 1.57 -9.12 3.01
CA VAL A 84 2.63 -9.99 2.49
C VAL A 84 3.39 -10.69 3.63
N LEU A 85 3.74 -9.96 4.69
CA LEU A 85 4.45 -10.54 5.84
C LEU A 85 3.57 -11.55 6.58
N LEU A 86 2.30 -11.21 6.83
CA LEU A 86 1.35 -12.10 7.52
C LEU A 86 1.04 -13.34 6.70
N HIS A 87 0.87 -13.20 5.39
CA HIS A 87 0.70 -14.31 4.46
C HIS A 87 1.83 -15.34 4.61
N ASN A 88 3.09 -14.88 4.48
CA ASN A 88 4.26 -15.75 4.59
C ASN A 88 4.43 -16.34 6.00
N LEU A 89 4.18 -15.54 7.04
CA LEU A 89 4.27 -15.98 8.43
C LEU A 89 3.24 -17.08 8.72
N VAL A 90 1.98 -16.86 8.37
CA VAL A 90 0.89 -17.81 8.60
C VAL A 90 1.09 -19.06 7.74
N TYR A 91 1.42 -18.89 6.45
CA TYR A 91 1.73 -20.02 5.58
C TYR A 91 2.82 -20.91 6.18
N GLY A 92 3.96 -20.31 6.58
CA GLY A 92 5.09 -21.03 7.16
C GLY A 92 4.79 -21.65 8.52
N LEU A 93 4.02 -20.97 9.37
CA LEU A 93 3.63 -21.48 10.69
C LEU A 93 2.79 -22.76 10.57
N PHE A 94 1.77 -22.74 9.70
CA PHE A 94 0.94 -23.92 9.47
C PHE A 94 1.70 -25.04 8.76
N ALA A 95 2.56 -24.71 7.80
CA ALA A 95 3.43 -25.71 7.17
C ALA A 95 4.40 -26.37 8.19
N HIS A 96 4.88 -25.62 9.17
CA HIS A 96 5.77 -26.14 10.21
C HIS A 96 5.04 -27.05 11.21
N PHE A 97 3.86 -26.63 11.70
CA PHE A 97 3.16 -27.34 12.77
C PHE A 97 2.19 -28.42 12.28
N ALA A 98 1.54 -28.21 11.14
CA ALA A 98 0.54 -29.12 10.58
C ALA A 98 1.08 -29.99 9.42
N GLY A 99 2.37 -29.83 9.08
CA GLY A 99 3.07 -30.58 8.05
C GLY A 99 3.17 -29.82 6.72
N ALA A 100 4.19 -30.15 5.92
CA ALA A 100 4.48 -29.46 4.66
C ALA A 100 3.31 -29.55 3.65
N ASP A 101 2.53 -30.63 3.71
CA ASP A 101 1.37 -30.87 2.85
C ASP A 101 0.08 -30.23 3.36
N PHE A 102 0.11 -29.47 4.48
CA PHE A 102 -1.07 -28.85 5.07
C PHE A 102 -1.88 -28.01 4.06
N TRP A 103 -1.17 -27.27 3.21
CA TRP A 103 -1.79 -26.45 2.17
C TRP A 103 -2.16 -27.23 0.91
N ASN A 104 -1.67 -28.47 0.74
CA ASN A 104 -1.90 -29.34 -0.42
C ASN A 104 -1.68 -28.62 -1.77
N GLY A 105 -0.59 -27.85 -1.88
CA GLY A 105 -0.28 -27.01 -3.04
C GLY A 105 -1.12 -25.72 -3.17
N GLY A 106 -2.03 -25.47 -2.24
CA GLY A 106 -2.74 -24.21 -2.06
C GLY A 106 -1.89 -23.15 -1.35
N ASP A 107 -2.52 -22.02 -1.07
CA ASP A 107 -1.85 -20.87 -0.49
C ASP A 107 -2.67 -20.29 0.68
N GLU A 108 -2.03 -19.47 1.51
CA GLU A 108 -2.73 -18.73 2.54
C GLU A 108 -3.60 -17.65 1.86
N PHE A 109 -4.90 -17.92 1.77
CA PHE A 109 -5.80 -17.15 0.92
C PHE A 109 -6.08 -15.73 1.42
N PHE A 110 -6.23 -15.54 2.74
CA PHE A 110 -6.78 -14.30 3.27
C PHE A 110 -5.80 -13.14 3.13
N PHE A 111 -4.56 -13.27 3.62
CA PHE A 111 -3.60 -12.18 3.52
C PHE A 111 -3.07 -12.02 2.08
N PHE A 112 -3.06 -13.10 1.29
CA PHE A 112 -2.78 -13.00 -0.14
C PHE A 112 -3.77 -12.09 -0.87
N ILE A 113 -5.08 -12.33 -0.71
CA ILE A 113 -6.13 -11.50 -1.33
C ILE A 113 -6.11 -10.07 -0.78
N MET A 114 -5.79 -9.90 0.51
CA MET A 114 -5.62 -8.57 1.08
C MET A 114 -4.49 -7.81 0.39
N ALA A 115 -3.31 -8.43 0.21
CA ALA A 115 -2.15 -7.81 -0.42
C ALA A 115 -2.36 -7.54 -1.91
N LEU A 116 -2.96 -8.49 -2.64
CA LEU A 116 -3.05 -8.45 -4.11
C LEU A 116 -4.26 -7.66 -4.61
N VAL A 117 -5.37 -7.66 -3.86
CA VAL A 117 -6.65 -7.12 -4.33
C VAL A 117 -7.17 -6.02 -3.42
N VAL A 118 -7.42 -6.32 -2.14
CA VAL A 118 -8.15 -5.39 -1.25
C VAL A 118 -7.36 -4.12 -0.98
N CYS A 119 -6.08 -4.24 -0.62
CA CYS A 119 -5.22 -3.09 -0.36
C CYS A 119 -4.99 -2.24 -1.62
N PRO A 120 -4.63 -2.79 -2.79
CA PRO A 120 -4.52 -2.03 -4.03
C PRO A 120 -5.81 -1.30 -4.44
N LEU A 121 -6.97 -1.95 -4.33
CA LEU A 121 -8.25 -1.30 -4.62
C LEU A 121 -8.57 -0.19 -3.62
N GLY A 122 -8.33 -0.43 -2.32
CA GLY A 122 -8.47 0.59 -1.28
C GLY A 122 -7.54 1.79 -1.53
N PHE A 123 -6.32 1.54 -2.00
CA PHE A 123 -5.37 2.59 -2.38
C PHE A 123 -5.91 3.44 -3.53
N LEU A 124 -6.41 2.81 -4.61
CA LEU A 124 -7.01 3.52 -5.75
C LEU A 124 -8.22 4.37 -5.34
N VAL A 125 -9.12 3.82 -4.52
CA VAL A 125 -10.27 4.56 -3.97
C VAL A 125 -9.80 5.75 -3.13
N GLY A 126 -8.78 5.55 -2.29
CA GLY A 126 -8.14 6.60 -1.51
C GLY A 126 -7.56 7.72 -2.39
N VAL A 127 -6.82 7.37 -3.44
CA VAL A 127 -6.21 8.31 -4.38
C VAL A 127 -7.27 9.14 -5.10
N VAL A 128 -8.26 8.48 -5.71
CA VAL A 128 -9.34 9.18 -6.44
C VAL A 128 -10.12 10.08 -5.49
N GLY A 129 -10.49 9.59 -4.31
CA GLY A 129 -11.22 10.37 -3.31
C GLY A 129 -10.43 11.58 -2.80
N ALA A 130 -9.12 11.44 -2.60
CA ALA A 130 -8.25 12.53 -2.18
C ALA A 130 -8.12 13.61 -3.26
N ILE A 131 -7.95 13.23 -4.53
CA ILE A 131 -7.88 14.16 -5.66
C ILE A 131 -9.19 14.93 -5.81
N VAL A 132 -10.32 14.23 -5.83
CA VAL A 132 -11.64 14.87 -5.99
C VAL A 132 -11.95 15.80 -4.82
N SER A 133 -11.68 15.38 -3.58
CA SER A 133 -11.93 16.19 -2.40
C SER A 133 -11.00 17.41 -2.34
N GLY A 134 -9.72 17.23 -2.65
CA GLY A 134 -8.75 18.33 -2.70
C GLY A 134 -9.07 19.37 -3.77
N ALA A 135 -9.46 18.92 -4.97
CA ALA A 135 -9.86 19.82 -6.05
C ALA A 135 -11.11 20.63 -5.71
N ARG A 136 -12.09 20.03 -5.02
CA ARG A 136 -13.27 20.75 -4.53
C ARG A 136 -12.91 21.81 -3.49
N SER A 137 -12.03 21.50 -2.55
CA SER A 137 -11.59 22.44 -1.52
C SER A 137 -10.86 23.67 -2.09
N LEU A 138 -10.10 23.50 -3.18
CA LEU A 138 -9.43 24.62 -3.86
C LEU A 138 -10.41 25.55 -4.59
N LYS A 139 -11.49 25.01 -5.17
CA LYS A 139 -12.52 25.80 -5.88
C LYS A 139 -13.42 26.60 -4.95
N SER A 140 -13.52 26.21 -3.68
CA SER A 140 -14.33 26.87 -2.66
C SER A 140 -13.58 27.91 -1.83
N ALA A 141 -12.29 28.15 -2.10
CA ALA A 141 -11.51 29.19 -1.43
C ALA A 141 -11.84 30.56 -2.05
N PRO A 142 -12.17 31.59 -1.23
CA PRO A 142 -12.51 32.93 -1.71
C PRO A 142 -11.34 33.69 -2.32
#